data_AF-A0A2S1TJN6-F1
#
_entry.id   AF-A0A2S1TJN6-F1
#
_cell.length_a   1.000
_cell.length_b   1.000
_cell.length_c   1.000
_cell.angle_alpha   90.00
_cell.angle_beta   90.00
_cell.angle_gamma   90.00
#
_symmetry.space_group_name_H-M   'P 1'
#
loop_
_entity.id
_entity.type
_entity.pdbx_description
1 polymer ?
#
loop_
_entity_poly.entity_id
_entity_poly.type
_entity_poly.pdbx_seq_one_letter_code
_entity_poly.pdbx_strand_id
1 'polypeptide(L)'
;MAGVRKEEIQLETTHLVEYMDDRYPFYLDPMPNLYFTRDPQASIGRGMTINRMYWRARRKESIFMTYILKHHPRFKDKDVPVWLDRNSPFNIEGGDELVLSKDVLAIGISERT
;
A
#
# COMPACT_ATOMS: atom_id res chain seq x y z
N MET A 1 1.74 10.88 -0.32
CA MET A 1 0.97 11.36 -1.49
C MET A 1 -0.20 12.19 -0.96
N ALA A 2 -0.38 13.42 -1.46
CA ALA A 2 -1.30 14.40 -0.86
C ALA A 2 -2.80 14.14 -1.11
N GLY A 3 -3.14 13.14 -1.92
CA GLY A 3 -4.52 12.94 -2.37
C GLY A 3 -4.87 13.88 -3.51
N VAL A 4 -6.16 13.96 -3.85
CA VAL A 4 -6.71 14.86 -4.86
C VAL A 4 -7.94 15.51 -4.27
N ARG A 5 -7.91 16.84 -4.14
CA ARG A 5 -9.05 17.62 -3.66
C ARG A 5 -10.08 17.83 -4.76
N LYS A 6 -11.34 18.01 -4.38
CA LYS A 6 -12.42 18.27 -5.35
C LYS A 6 -12.18 19.55 -6.14
N GLU A 7 -11.67 20.59 -5.48
CA GLU A 7 -11.35 21.89 -6.08
C GLU A 7 -10.21 21.84 -7.12
N GLU A 8 -9.39 20.79 -7.11
CA GLU A 8 -8.29 20.63 -8.09
C GLU A 8 -8.78 20.12 -9.45
N ILE A 9 -10.00 19.58 -9.52
CA ILE A 9 -10.57 19.00 -10.74
C ILE A 9 -11.93 19.63 -11.02
N GLN A 10 -12.05 20.28 -12.18
CA GLN A 10 -13.34 20.76 -12.67
C GLN A 10 -14.08 19.61 -13.36
N LEU A 11 -15.15 19.13 -12.73
CA LEU A 11 -16.03 18.08 -13.28
C LEU A 11 -17.38 18.69 -13.70
N GLU A 12 -17.92 18.22 -14.82
CA GLU A 12 -19.33 18.45 -15.15
C GLU A 12 -20.18 17.52 -14.27
N THR A 13 -20.82 18.09 -13.25
CA THR A 13 -21.60 17.35 -12.25
C THR A 13 -22.94 16.91 -12.81
N THR A 14 -23.16 15.60 -12.93
CA THR A 14 -24.39 14.99 -13.50
C THR A 14 -25.32 14.40 -12.44
N HIS A 15 -24.90 14.36 -11.16
CA HIS A 15 -25.64 13.74 -10.07
C HIS A 15 -25.98 14.73 -8.95
N LEU A 16 -27.24 14.70 -8.47
CA LEU A 16 -27.73 15.61 -7.41
C LEU A 16 -26.89 15.56 -6.12
N VAL A 17 -26.33 14.40 -5.79
CA VAL A 17 -25.52 14.20 -4.57
C VAL A 17 -24.28 15.08 -4.55
N GLU A 18 -23.71 15.41 -5.72
CA GLU A 18 -22.54 16.26 -5.85
C GLU A 18 -22.86 17.72 -5.56
N TYR A 19 -24.11 18.15 -5.79
CA TYR A 19 -24.61 19.47 -5.43
C TYR A 19 -25.03 19.57 -3.95
N MET A 20 -25.34 18.44 -3.31
CA MET A 20 -25.85 18.39 -1.93
C MET A 20 -24.77 18.15 -0.88
N ASP A 21 -23.71 17.40 -1.20
CA ASP A 21 -22.67 17.00 -0.24
C ASP A 21 -21.28 17.58 -0.57
N ASP A 22 -21.15 18.87 -0.28
CA ASP A 22 -19.90 19.62 -0.40
C ASP A 22 -19.00 19.53 0.86
N ARG A 23 -19.34 18.65 1.82
CA ARG A 23 -18.62 18.60 3.11
C ARG A 23 -17.32 17.81 3.06
N TYR A 24 -17.22 16.82 2.17
CA TYR A 24 -16.00 16.01 2.04
C TYR A 24 -15.11 16.53 0.89
N PRO A 25 -13.88 16.97 1.15
CA PRO A 25 -13.11 17.74 0.18
C PRO A 25 -12.25 16.90 -0.79
N PHE A 26 -12.22 15.57 -0.68
CA PHE A 26 -11.34 14.71 -1.48
C PHE A 26 -12.09 13.80 -2.45
N TYR A 27 -11.61 13.69 -3.69
CA TYR A 27 -11.91 12.58 -4.59
C TYR A 27 -11.00 11.38 -4.33
N LEU A 28 -9.75 11.65 -3.97
CA LEU A 28 -8.79 10.64 -3.55
C LEU A 28 -8.19 11.06 -2.21
N ASP A 29 -8.45 10.28 -1.16
CA ASP A 29 -7.89 10.57 0.16
C ASP A 29 -6.36 10.58 0.11
N PRO A 30 -5.70 11.47 0.88
CA PRO A 30 -4.26 11.43 1.06
C PRO A 30 -3.81 10.09 1.61
N MET A 31 -2.57 9.73 1.26
CA MET A 31 -1.85 8.61 1.87
C MET A 31 -0.62 9.22 2.57
N PRO A 32 -0.79 9.78 3.77
CA PRO A 32 0.28 10.43 4.49
C PRO A 32 1.34 9.42 4.94
N ASN A 33 0.95 8.18 5.27
CA ASN A 33 1.87 7.17 5.79
C ASN A 33 2.82 6.58 4.72
N LEU A 34 2.75 7.01 3.45
CA LEU A 34 3.65 6.52 2.40
C LEU A 34 5.14 6.79 2.66
N TYR A 35 5.48 7.76 3.52
CA TYR A 35 6.89 7.94 3.91
C TYR A 35 7.39 6.83 4.85
N PHE A 36 6.48 6.07 5.48
CA PHE A 36 6.81 4.84 6.19
C PHE A 36 6.84 3.67 5.22
N THR A 37 7.89 3.61 4.40
CA THR A 37 8.07 2.55 3.39
C THR A 37 8.33 1.17 4.00
N ARG A 38 8.47 1.07 5.32
CA ARG A 38 8.70 -0.18 6.07
C ARG A 38 7.46 -1.08 6.08
N ASP A 39 6.26 -0.51 6.14
CA ASP A 39 5.06 -1.31 6.43
C ASP A 39 4.39 -1.92 5.19
N PRO A 40 4.22 -1.18 4.06
CA PRO A 40 3.47 -1.70 2.91
C PRO A 40 4.18 -2.81 2.15
N GLN A 41 5.47 -3.04 2.43
CA GLN A 41 6.26 -4.12 1.88
C GLN A 41 7.41 -4.50 2.81
N ALA A 42 7.86 -5.76 2.76
CA ALA A 42 9.15 -6.16 3.31
C ALA A 42 9.96 -6.95 2.28
N SER A 43 11.28 -6.86 2.37
CA SER A 43 12.19 -7.69 1.58
C SER A 43 12.66 -8.85 2.44
N ILE A 44 12.41 -10.06 1.95
CA ILE A 44 12.78 -11.31 2.62
C ILE A 44 13.61 -12.15 1.64
N GLY A 45 14.91 -12.24 1.91
CA GLY A 45 15.87 -12.88 1.01
C GLY A 45 15.86 -12.22 -0.38
N ARG A 46 15.64 -13.00 -1.43
CA ARG A 46 15.57 -12.50 -2.81
C ARG A 46 14.20 -11.97 -3.23
N GLY A 47 13.18 -12.16 -2.39
CA GLY A 47 11.80 -11.82 -2.70
C GLY A 47 11.25 -10.74 -1.79
N MET A 48 9.97 -10.46 -1.99
CA MET A 48 9.27 -9.42 -1.25
C MET A 48 7.88 -9.88 -0.83
N THR A 49 7.42 -9.36 0.30
CA THR A 49 6.01 -9.35 0.69
C THR A 49 5.41 -8.02 0.27
N ILE A 50 4.23 -8.08 -0.34
CA ILE A 50 3.41 -6.92 -0.67
C ILE A 50 2.23 -6.94 0.28
N ASN A 51 2.31 -6.13 1.32
CA ASN A 51 1.52 -6.32 2.52
C ASN A 51 0.07 -5.85 2.35
N ARG A 52 -0.83 -6.57 3.02
CA ARG A 52 -2.21 -6.12 3.22
C ARG A 52 -2.28 -5.39 4.55
N MET A 53 -2.28 -4.06 4.45
CA MET A 53 -2.37 -3.18 5.62
C MET A 53 -3.63 -3.46 6.46
N TYR A 54 -3.48 -3.41 7.78
CA TYR A 54 -4.58 -3.62 8.71
C TYR A 54 -5.66 -2.53 8.51
N TRP A 55 -5.25 -1.27 8.69
CA TRP A 55 -6.11 -0.10 8.54
C TRP A 55 -6.51 0.12 7.08
N ARG A 56 -7.83 0.21 6.84
CA ARG A 56 -8.39 0.40 5.49
C ARG A 56 -7.80 1.59 4.75
N ALA A 57 -7.54 2.70 5.44
CA ALA A 57 -6.95 3.92 4.88
C ALA A 57 -5.59 3.66 4.20
N ARG A 58 -4.80 2.72 4.74
CA ARG A 58 -3.45 2.40 4.26
C ARG A 58 -3.42 1.31 3.19
N ARG A 59 -4.50 0.55 2.97
CA ARG A 59 -4.52 -0.58 2.00
C ARG A 59 -4.24 -0.19 0.55
N LYS A 60 -4.39 1.10 0.23
CA LYS A 60 -4.01 1.65 -1.08
C LYS A 60 -2.49 1.72 -1.25
N GLU A 61 -1.72 1.85 -0.19
CA GLU A 61 -0.27 2.09 -0.24
C GLU A 61 0.49 0.94 -0.94
N SER A 62 0.14 -0.31 -0.66
CA SER A 62 0.87 -1.46 -1.21
C SER A 62 0.71 -1.65 -2.72
N ILE A 63 -0.23 -0.95 -3.37
CA ILE A 63 -0.38 -0.98 -4.82
C ILE A 63 0.88 -0.46 -5.53
N PHE A 64 1.57 0.53 -4.94
CA PHE A 64 2.77 1.09 -5.55
C PHE A 64 3.85 0.03 -5.71
N MET A 65 4.03 -0.83 -4.71
CA MET A 65 5.01 -1.90 -4.77
C MET A 65 4.66 -2.93 -5.85
N THR A 66 3.39 -3.28 -6.02
CA THR A 66 2.93 -4.14 -7.12
C THR A 66 3.33 -3.59 -8.48
N TYR A 67 3.12 -2.29 -8.72
CA TYR A 67 3.50 -1.65 -9.98
C TYR A 67 5.02 -1.50 -10.13
N ILE A 68 5.73 -1.20 -9.05
CA ILE A 68 7.20 -1.09 -9.05
C ILE A 68 7.83 -2.42 -9.46
N LEU A 69 7.43 -3.54 -8.83
CA LEU A 69 7.96 -4.85 -9.18
C LEU A 69 7.66 -5.22 -10.63
N LYS A 70 6.45 -4.90 -11.11
CA LYS A 70 5.99 -5.28 -12.45
C LYS A 70 6.61 -4.44 -13.57
N HIS A 71 6.86 -3.14 -13.35
CA HIS A 71 7.13 -2.20 -14.44
C HIS A 71 8.46 -1.44 -14.30
N HIS A 72 9.00 -1.29 -13.09
CA HIS A 72 10.19 -0.47 -12.92
C HIS A 72 11.43 -1.19 -13.48
N PRO A 73 12.29 -0.54 -14.29
CA PRO A 73 13.45 -1.17 -14.94
C PRO A 73 14.41 -1.91 -13.99
N ARG A 74 14.48 -1.46 -12.73
CA ARG A 74 15.27 -2.13 -11.69
C ARG A 74 14.75 -3.52 -11.29
N PHE A 75 13.47 -3.82 -11.52
CA PHE A 75 12.80 -5.02 -10.97
C PHE A 75 12.13 -5.89 -12.03
N LYS A 76 11.54 -5.30 -13.09
CA LYS A 76 10.67 -6.01 -14.05
C LYS A 76 11.30 -7.26 -14.69
N ASP A 77 12.62 -7.26 -14.91
CA ASP A 77 13.36 -8.36 -15.57
C ASP A 77 14.22 -9.16 -14.57
N LYS A 78 14.01 -8.97 -13.25
CA LYS A 78 14.84 -9.56 -12.19
C LYS A 78 14.20 -10.78 -11.52
N ASP A 79 13.01 -11.20 -11.97
CA ASP A 79 12.25 -12.34 -11.43
C ASP A 79 12.21 -12.33 -9.89
N VAL A 80 11.79 -11.19 -9.32
CA VAL A 80 11.70 -11.01 -7.87
C VAL A 80 10.49 -11.80 -7.35
N PRO A 81 10.67 -12.85 -6.52
CA PRO A 81 9.55 -13.61 -6.00
C PRO A 81 8.66 -12.75 -5.10
N VAL A 82 7.35 -12.94 -5.22
CA VAL A 82 6.36 -12.34 -4.31
C VAL A 82 5.89 -13.44 -3.36
N TRP A 83 6.31 -13.36 -2.10
CA TRP A 83 5.99 -14.36 -1.07
C TRP A 83 4.54 -14.23 -0.57
N LEU A 84 4.07 -12.99 -0.50
CA LEU A 84 2.72 -12.63 -0.10
C LEU A 84 2.28 -11.45 -0.95
N ASP A 85 1.06 -11.53 -1.50
CA ASP A 85 0.48 -10.47 -2.30
C ASP A 85 -0.56 -9.65 -1.51
N ARG A 86 -0.84 -8.44 -1.98
CA ARG A 86 -1.77 -7.51 -1.31
C ARG A 86 -3.22 -7.98 -1.25
N ASN A 87 -3.60 -8.98 -2.05
CA ASN A 87 -4.92 -9.58 -2.07
C ASN A 87 -5.04 -10.74 -1.07
N SER A 88 -3.97 -11.06 -0.32
CA SER A 88 -4.02 -11.97 0.84
C SER A 88 -5.28 -11.69 1.69
N PRO A 89 -5.97 -12.73 2.18
CA PRO A 89 -7.14 -12.53 3.04
C PRO A 89 -6.78 -11.92 4.40
N PHE A 90 -5.55 -12.15 4.88
CA PHE A 90 -5.07 -11.74 6.19
C PHE A 90 -4.13 -10.54 6.10
N ASN A 91 -4.12 -9.73 7.16
CA ASN A 91 -3.21 -8.59 7.30
C ASN A 91 -1.84 -9.03 7.81
N ILE A 92 -0.82 -8.32 7.36
CA ILE A 92 0.54 -8.33 7.89
C ILE A 92 1.14 -6.98 7.52
N GLU A 93 1.97 -6.40 8.37
CA GLU A 93 2.70 -5.16 8.09
C GLU A 93 4.21 -5.37 8.28
N GLY A 94 5.03 -4.72 7.45
CA GLY A 94 6.48 -4.97 7.43
C GLY A 94 7.25 -4.49 8.65
N GLY A 95 6.60 -3.79 9.57
CA GLY A 95 7.14 -3.55 10.92
C GLY A 95 7.24 -4.83 11.76
N ASP A 96 6.41 -5.83 11.48
CA ASP A 96 6.41 -7.14 12.16
C ASP A 96 7.26 -8.18 11.43
N GLU A 97 7.85 -7.86 10.27
CA GLU A 97 8.64 -8.79 9.45
C GLU A 97 10.15 -8.54 9.62
N LEU A 98 10.81 -9.31 10.50
CA LEU A 98 12.24 -9.15 10.78
C LEU A 98 13.08 -10.29 10.21
N VAL A 99 14.01 -9.95 9.31
CA VAL A 99 15.05 -10.88 8.82
C VAL A 99 16.24 -10.83 9.77
N LEU A 100 16.31 -11.79 10.71
CA LEU A 100 17.36 -11.84 11.72
C LEU A 100 18.65 -12.47 11.18
N SER A 101 18.52 -13.46 10.30
CA SER A 101 19.64 -14.12 9.64
C SER A 101 19.20 -14.76 8.32
N LYS A 102 20.12 -15.45 7.64
CA LYS A 102 19.81 -16.23 6.43
C LYS A 102 18.86 -17.41 6.70
N ASP A 103 18.76 -17.87 7.94
CA ASP A 103 18.01 -19.07 8.34
C ASP A 103 16.85 -18.74 9.30
N VAL A 104 16.71 -17.49 9.75
CA VAL A 104 15.79 -17.11 10.82
C VAL A 104 15.01 -15.85 10.46
N LEU A 105 13.68 -15.96 10.52
CA LEU A 105 12.72 -14.86 10.49
C LEU A 105 12.06 -14.74 11.86
N ALA A 106 11.88 -13.51 12.34
CA ALA A 106 10.99 -13.22 13.45
C ALA A 106 9.77 -12.46 12.91
N ILE A 107 8.58 -13.02 13.17
CA ILE A 107 7.30 -12.40 12.82
C ILE A 107 6.60 -11.98 14.11
N GLY A 108 6.30 -10.69 14.24
CA GLY A 108 5.47 -10.18 15.32
C GLY A 108 4.01 -10.59 15.13
N ILE A 109 3.38 -11.14 16.17
CA ILE A 109 1.93 -11.28 16.22
C ILE A 109 1.42 -10.05 16.97
N SER A 110 0.74 -9.16 16.25
CA SER A 110 0.40 -7.83 16.75
C SER A 110 -1.06 -7.52 16.43
N GLU A 111 -1.50 -6.30 16.75
CA GLU A 111 -2.81 -5.82 16.29
C GLU A 111 -2.89 -5.81 14.74
N ARG A 112 -1.75 -5.75 14.04
CA ARG A 112 -1.66 -5.55 12.60
C ARG A 112 -1.21 -6.77 11.80
N THR A 113 -0.80 -7.85 12.46
CA THR A 113 -0.26 -9.09 11.86
C THR A 113 -0.82 -10.31 12.57
#